data_AF-A0A357AWT3-F1
#
_entry.id   AF-A0A357AWT3-F1
#
_cell.length_a   1.000
_cell.length_b   1.000
_cell.length_c   1.000
_cell.angle_alpha   90.00
_cell.angle_beta   90.00
_cell.angle_gamma   90.00
#
_symmetry.space_group_name_H-M   'P 1'
#
loop_
_entity.id
_entity.type
_entity.pdbx_description
1 polymer ?
#
loop_
_entity_poly.entity_id
_entity_poly.type
_entity_poly.pdbx_seq_one_letter_code
_entity_poly.pdbx_strand_id
1 'polypeptide(L)'
;SCHAMAEAAWTHKQSAHAKVACNECHAPANLAAKLPFKAAAGTHDIVVNTLGRPDDVIHANQDTKAVVNANCKSCHTMTNVNTASLEAKQYCTDCHRNVRHMKAKPIAQREVADE
;
A
#
# COMPACT_ATOMS: atom_id res chain seq x y z
N SER A 1 -12.93 9.32 5.17
CA SER A 1 -11.63 9.72 5.74
C SER A 1 -11.56 9.10 7.12
N CYS A 2 -10.46 8.42 7.47
CA CYS A 2 -10.30 7.73 8.75
C CYS A 2 -8.92 8.09 9.33
N HIS A 3 -8.87 8.55 10.58
CA HIS A 3 -7.61 8.94 11.24
C HIS A 3 -6.63 7.76 11.40
N ALA A 4 -7.12 6.52 11.54
CA ALA A 4 -6.29 5.31 11.54
C ALA A 4 -5.39 5.17 10.29
N MET A 5 -5.73 5.83 9.18
CA MET A 5 -4.93 5.83 7.94
C MET A 5 -3.99 7.05 7.82
N ALA A 6 -3.88 7.88 8.86
CA ALA A 6 -3.14 9.15 8.82
C ALA A 6 -1.66 8.95 8.50
N GLU A 7 -0.96 8.00 9.14
CA GLU A 7 0.45 7.71 8.85
C GLU A 7 0.65 7.36 7.36
N ALA A 8 -0.16 6.44 6.83
CA ALA A 8 -0.07 5.99 5.45
C ALA A 8 -0.34 7.15 4.46
N ALA A 9 -1.35 7.98 4.75
CA ALA A 9 -1.68 9.15 3.94
C ALA A 9 -0.57 10.22 3.98
N TRP A 10 -0.02 10.50 5.16
CA TRP A 10 1.05 11.46 5.38
C TRP A 10 2.34 11.05 4.65
N THR A 11 2.76 9.79 4.82
CA THR A 11 3.95 9.25 4.16
C THR A 11 3.77 9.12 2.65
N HIS A 12 2.56 8.80 2.17
CA HIS A 12 2.25 8.82 0.75
C HIS A 12 2.40 10.21 0.14
N LYS A 13 1.84 11.24 0.79
CA LYS A 13 1.92 12.65 0.35
C LYS A 13 3.36 13.17 0.28
N GLN A 14 4.26 12.65 1.11
CA GLN A 14 5.69 12.99 1.08
C GLN A 14 6.52 12.14 0.10
N SER A 15 5.94 11.12 -0.53
CA SER A 15 6.67 10.16 -1.35
C SER A 15 6.81 10.58 -2.81
N ALA A 16 7.67 9.89 -3.55
CA ALA A 16 7.75 10.02 -5.02
C ALA A 16 6.44 9.65 -5.73
N HIS A 17 5.55 8.89 -5.08
CA HIS A 17 4.26 8.48 -5.61
C HIS A 17 3.11 9.41 -5.16
N ALA A 18 3.37 10.56 -4.55
CA ALA A 18 2.34 11.46 -4.02
C ALA A 18 1.32 11.98 -5.06
N LYS A 19 1.63 11.88 -6.35
CA LYS A 19 0.76 12.32 -7.45
C LYS A 19 -0.12 11.22 -8.05
N VAL A 20 0.01 9.97 -7.59
CA VAL A 20 -0.88 8.87 -8.00
C VAL A 20 -1.81 8.51 -6.86
N ALA A 21 -3.05 8.10 -7.17
CA ALA A 21 -4.01 7.76 -6.13
C ALA A 21 -3.60 6.47 -5.39
N CYS A 22 -4.03 6.30 -4.13
CA CYS A 22 -3.72 5.11 -3.34
C CYS A 22 -4.09 3.80 -4.07
N ASN A 23 -5.23 3.81 -4.78
CA ASN A 23 -5.74 2.64 -5.51
C ASN A 23 -4.97 2.32 -6.80
N GLU A 24 -4.08 3.20 -7.27
CA GLU A 24 -3.13 2.85 -8.35
C GLU A 24 -2.08 1.84 -7.87
N CYS A 25 -1.87 1.75 -6.54
CA CYS A 25 -1.07 0.70 -5.93
C CYS A 25 -1.95 -0.37 -5.26
N HIS A 26 -2.96 0.04 -4.49
CA HIS A 26 -3.71 -0.84 -3.58
C HIS A 26 -4.91 -1.55 -4.19
N ALA A 27 -5.26 -1.31 -5.46
CA ALA A 27 -6.36 -2.01 -6.13
C ALA A 27 -5.93 -2.52 -7.51
N PRO A 28 -6.53 -3.60 -8.03
CA PRO A 28 -6.27 -4.05 -9.38
C PRO A 28 -6.51 -2.95 -10.43
N ALA A 29 -5.65 -2.86 -11.44
CA ALA A 29 -5.83 -1.91 -12.54
C ALA A 29 -7.02 -2.27 -13.44
N ASN A 30 -7.29 -3.57 -13.63
CA ASN A 30 -8.43 -4.05 -14.41
C ASN A 30 -9.75 -3.73 -13.69
N LEU A 31 -10.66 -3.02 -14.35
CA LEU A 31 -11.91 -2.54 -13.76
C LEU A 31 -12.80 -3.68 -13.21
N ALA A 32 -12.92 -4.79 -13.93
CA ALA A 32 -13.75 -5.92 -13.52
C ALA A 32 -13.22 -6.59 -12.23
N ALA A 33 -11.89 -6.61 -12.04
CA ALA A 33 -11.28 -7.07 -10.79
C ALA A 33 -11.27 -5.99 -9.70
N LYS A 34 -11.18 -4.71 -10.08
CA LYS A 34 -11.10 -3.57 -9.16
C LYS A 34 -12.37 -3.38 -8.34
N LEU A 35 -13.53 -3.51 -8.98
CA LEU A 35 -14.84 -3.31 -8.35
C LEU A 35 -15.08 -4.26 -7.16
N PRO A 36 -15.03 -5.60 -7.32
CA PRO A 36 -15.24 -6.52 -6.20
C PRO A 36 -14.14 -6.39 -5.15
N PHE A 37 -12.88 -6.18 -5.55
CA PHE A 37 -11.78 -5.97 -4.61
C PHE A 37 -12.02 -4.75 -3.71
N LYS A 38 -12.41 -3.63 -4.31
CA LYS A 38 -12.69 -2.38 -3.58
C LYS A 38 -13.89 -2.52 -2.66
N ALA A 39 -14.93 -3.23 -3.08
CA ALA A 39 -16.11 -3.49 -2.25
C ALA A 39 -15.74 -4.35 -1.02
N ALA A 40 -15.00 -5.44 -1.22
CA ALA A 40 -14.57 -6.32 -0.14
C ALA A 40 -13.65 -5.61 0.85
N ALA A 41 -12.60 -4.93 0.36
CA ALA A 41 -11.66 -4.19 1.20
C ALA A 41 -12.37 -3.05 1.96
N GLY A 42 -13.20 -2.25 1.28
CA GLY A 42 -13.94 -1.17 1.92
C GLY A 42 -14.91 -1.66 2.99
N THR A 43 -15.59 -2.79 2.76
CA THR A 43 -16.49 -3.39 3.77
C THR A 43 -15.71 -3.86 4.99
N HIS A 44 -14.61 -4.58 4.78
CA HIS A 44 -13.71 -5.02 5.85
C HIS A 44 -13.22 -3.83 6.69
N ASP A 45 -12.69 -2.80 6.04
CA ASP A 45 -12.10 -1.64 6.73
C ASP A 45 -13.14 -0.86 7.54
N ILE A 46 -14.37 -0.72 7.03
CA ILE A 46 -15.48 -0.12 7.77
C ILE A 46 -15.82 -0.97 9.00
N VAL A 47 -15.94 -2.29 8.86
CA VAL A 47 -16.26 -3.20 9.98
C VAL A 47 -15.19 -3.12 11.06
N VAL A 48 -13.90 -3.20 10.68
CA VAL A 48 -12.80 -3.14 11.64
C VAL A 48 -12.76 -1.79 12.36
N ASN A 49 -13.02 -0.68 11.66
CA ASN A 49 -12.98 0.66 12.24
C ASN A 49 -14.22 1.00 13.09
N THR A 50 -15.32 0.24 12.99
CA THR A 50 -16.57 0.56 13.70
C THR A 50 -16.96 -0.46 14.76
N LEU A 51 -16.86 -1.75 14.41
CA LEU A 51 -17.27 -2.86 15.26
C LEU A 51 -16.07 -3.67 15.76
N GLY A 52 -14.92 -3.53 15.10
CA GLY A 52 -13.70 -4.24 15.42
C GLY A 52 -12.82 -3.51 16.43
N ARG A 53 -11.66 -4.11 16.67
CA ARG A 53 -10.54 -3.51 17.39
C ARG A 53 -9.33 -3.61 16.47
N PRO A 54 -8.92 -2.52 15.79
CA PRO A 54 -7.73 -2.54 14.96
C PRO A 54 -6.50 -2.84 15.83
N ASP A 55 -5.55 -3.58 15.26
CA ASP A 55 -4.28 -3.85 15.91
C ASP A 55 -3.42 -2.58 16.01
N ASP A 56 -2.55 -2.52 17.03
CA ASP A 56 -1.56 -1.45 17.19
C ASP A 56 -0.64 -1.31 15.96
N VAL A 57 -0.45 -2.41 15.21
CA VAL A 57 0.37 -2.41 13.99
C VAL A 57 -0.43 -2.98 12.82
N ILE A 58 -0.82 -2.09 11.90
CA ILE A 58 -1.58 -2.44 10.71
C ILE A 58 -0.65 -3.03 9.65
N HIS A 59 -0.95 -4.26 9.22
CA HIS A 59 -0.20 -4.96 8.19
C HIS A 59 -1.06 -5.24 6.96
N ALA A 60 -0.47 -5.10 5.78
CA ALA A 60 -1.10 -5.54 4.53
C ALA A 60 -1.24 -7.08 4.53
N ASN A 61 -2.45 -7.55 4.20
CA ASN A 61 -2.70 -8.96 3.95
C ASN A 61 -2.02 -9.43 2.64
N GLN A 62 -2.10 -10.73 2.37
CA GLN A 62 -1.43 -11.33 1.23
C GLN A 62 -2.00 -10.86 -0.12
N ASP A 63 -3.31 -10.63 -0.19
CA ASP A 63 -3.98 -10.16 -1.41
C ASP A 63 -3.54 -8.75 -1.78
N THR A 64 -3.51 -7.83 -0.81
CA THR A 64 -3.00 -6.47 -1.02
C THR A 64 -1.53 -6.49 -1.41
N LYS A 65 -0.70 -7.33 -0.79
CA LYS A 65 0.72 -7.48 -1.19
C LYS A 65 0.87 -7.93 -2.64
N ALA A 66 0.04 -8.88 -3.09
CA ALA A 66 0.05 -9.37 -4.47
C ALA A 66 -0.38 -8.27 -5.46
N VAL A 67 -1.48 -7.57 -5.18
CA VAL A 67 -1.99 -6.47 -6.00
C VAL A 67 -0.98 -5.32 -6.10
N VAL A 68 -0.41 -4.89 -4.97
CA VAL A 68 0.61 -3.83 -4.95
C VAL A 68 1.81 -4.22 -5.81
N ASN A 69 2.31 -5.45 -5.69
CA ASN A 69 3.46 -5.89 -6.47
C ASN A 69 3.14 -6.03 -7.97
N ALA A 70 1.93 -6.44 -8.32
CA ALA A 70 1.47 -6.46 -9.71
C ALA A 70 1.45 -5.05 -10.31
N ASN A 71 0.99 -4.06 -9.54
CA ASN A 71 0.97 -2.66 -9.96
C ASN A 71 2.38 -2.03 -10.01
N CYS A 72 3.32 -2.46 -9.16
CA CYS A 72 4.73 -2.09 -9.33
C CYS A 72 5.23 -2.52 -10.71
N LYS A 73 4.94 -3.78 -11.10
CA LYS A 73 5.35 -4.34 -12.39
C LYS A 73 4.68 -3.59 -13.55
N SER A 74 3.39 -3.31 -13.48
CA SER A 74 2.67 -2.65 -14.58
C SER A 74 3.25 -1.28 -14.94
N CYS A 75 3.65 -0.47 -13.95
CA CYS A 75 4.22 0.85 -14.21
C CYS A 75 5.73 0.81 -14.49
N HIS A 76 6.48 -0.10 -13.85
CA HIS A 76 7.95 -0.14 -13.94
C HIS A 76 8.49 -1.27 -14.83
N THR A 77 7.68 -1.82 -15.73
CA THR A 77 8.10 -2.92 -16.62
C THR A 77 9.38 -2.57 -17.37
N MET A 78 9.40 -1.41 -18.04
CA MET A 78 10.53 -1.02 -18.92
C MET A 78 11.86 -0.81 -18.18
N THR A 79 11.84 -0.52 -16.88
CA THR A 79 13.08 -0.45 -16.09
C THR A 79 13.64 -1.85 -15.78
N ASN A 80 12.79 -2.88 -15.79
CA ASN A 80 13.14 -4.23 -15.34
C ASN A 80 13.31 -5.26 -16.47
N VAL A 81 12.93 -4.93 -17.72
CA VAL A 81 12.93 -5.87 -18.86
C VAL A 81 14.25 -6.60 -19.11
N ASN A 82 15.38 -5.98 -18.77
CA ASN A 82 16.72 -6.53 -18.98
C ASN A 82 17.38 -7.01 -17.67
N THR A 83 16.61 -7.28 -16.63
CA THR A 83 17.11 -7.67 -15.31
C THR A 83 16.33 -8.87 -14.76
N ALA A 84 16.99 -9.73 -13.98
CA ALA A 84 16.34 -10.79 -13.22
C ALA A 84 15.76 -10.29 -11.87
N SER A 85 15.35 -9.02 -11.80
CA SER A 85 14.92 -8.38 -10.54
C SER A 85 13.72 -9.08 -9.89
N LEU A 86 12.87 -9.71 -10.70
CA LEU A 86 11.69 -10.45 -10.24
C LEU A 86 12.02 -11.82 -9.64
N GLU A 87 13.23 -12.34 -9.84
CA GLU A 87 13.70 -13.62 -9.30
C GLU A 87 14.52 -13.43 -8.02
N ALA A 88 15.09 -12.25 -7.82
CA ALA A 88 15.96 -11.95 -6.68
C ALA A 88 15.20 -11.84 -5.34
N LYS A 89 13.99 -11.28 -5.35
CA LYS A 89 13.12 -11.12 -4.17
C LYS A 89 11.66 -11.30 -4.57
N GLN A 90 10.84 -11.74 -3.62
CA GLN A 90 9.40 -11.98 -3.85
C GLN A 90 8.65 -10.68 -4.21
N TYR A 91 9.00 -9.56 -3.57
CA TYR A 91 8.38 -8.27 -3.82
C TYR A 91 9.39 -7.19 -4.18
N CYS A 92 9.02 -6.28 -5.09
CA CYS A 92 9.81 -5.09 -5.42
C CYS A 92 10.17 -4.29 -4.16
N THR A 93 9.24 -4.24 -3.19
CA THR A 93 9.40 -3.50 -1.94
C THR A 93 10.35 -4.14 -0.93
N ASP A 94 10.84 -5.37 -1.18
CA ASP A 94 11.88 -5.98 -0.35
C ASP A 94 13.23 -5.30 -0.56
N CYS A 95 13.49 -4.78 -1.76
CA CYS A 95 14.59 -3.86 -2.04
C CYS A 95 14.14 -2.39 -1.85
N HIS A 96 13.00 -1.99 -2.43
CA HIS A 96 12.48 -0.62 -2.34
C HIS A 96 11.70 -0.38 -1.04
N ARG A 97 12.41 -0.52 0.09
CA ARG A 97 11.82 -0.62 1.44
C ARG A 97 11.00 0.59 1.88
N ASN A 98 11.36 1.79 1.42
CA ASN A 98 10.65 3.04 1.77
C ASN A 98 9.40 3.30 0.93
N VAL A 99 9.18 2.56 -0.15
CA VAL A 99 7.91 2.61 -0.90
C VAL A 99 6.76 2.09 -0.04
N ARG A 100 7.05 1.18 0.91
CA ARG A 100 6.12 0.79 1.99
C ARG A 100 6.06 1.90 3.04
N HIS A 101 5.38 2.99 2.71
CA HIS A 101 5.04 4.10 3.61
C HIS A 101 6.20 4.55 4.50
N MET A 102 7.40 4.66 3.93
CA MET A 102 8.62 5.11 4.61
C MET A 102 8.94 4.38 5.94
N LYS A 103 8.58 3.10 6.08
CA LYS A 103 8.69 2.35 7.35
C LYS A 103 10.05 2.40 8.06
N ALA A 104 11.14 2.70 7.34
CA ALA A 104 12.48 2.81 7.91
C ALA A 104 12.80 4.20 8.50
N LYS A 105 11.92 5.19 8.34
CA LYS A 105 12.09 6.52 8.95
C LYS A 105 11.72 6.50 10.44
N PRO A 106 12.29 7.40 11.27
CA PRO A 106 11.89 7.60 12.65
C PRO A 106 10.38 7.79 12.82
N ILE A 107 9.80 7.28 13.91
CA ILE A 107 8.35 7.36 14.19
C ILE A 107 7.86 8.81 14.21
N ALA A 108 8.63 9.70 14.84
CA ALA A 108 8.32 11.14 14.90
C ALA A 108 8.23 11.83 13.52
N GLN A 109 8.67 11.19 12.44
CA GLN A 109 8.53 11.72 11.07
C GLN A 109 7.28 11.19 10.34
N ARG A 110 6.57 10.23 10.93
CA ARG A 110 5.51 9.45 10.30
C ARG A 110 4.18 9.54 11.04
N GLU A 111 4.21 9.62 12.37
CA GLU A 111 3.04 9.44 13.22
C GLU A 111 3.04 10.41 14.42
N VAL A 112 1.83 10.71 14.90
CA VAL A 112 1.54 11.48 16.11
C VAL A 112 0.36 10.82 16.83
N ALA A 113 0.18 11.10 18.12
CA ALA A 113 -1.02 10.67 18.83
C ALA A 113 -2.28 11.34 18.25
N ASP A 114 -3.42 10.66 18.41
CA ASP A 114 -4.73 11.21 18.08
C ASP A 114 -5.08 12.44 18.94
N GLU A 115 -6.08 13.21 18.48
CA GLU A 115 -6.64 14.38 19.16
C GLU A 115 -7.47 14.04 20.41
#